data_AF-A0A5B9YHJ3-F1
#
_entry.id   AF-A0A5B9YHJ3-F1
#
_cell.length_a   1.000
_cell.length_b   1.000
_cell.length_c   1.000
_cell.angle_alpha   90.00
_cell.angle_beta   90.00
_cell.angle_gamma   90.00
#
_symmetry.space_group_name_H-M   'P 1'
#
loop_
_entity.id
_entity.type
_entity.pdbx_description
1 polymer ?
#
loop_
_entity_poly.entity_id
_entity_poly.type
_entity_poly.pdbx_seq_one_letter_code
_entity_poly.pdbx_strand_id
1 'polypeptide(L)'
;MTKQEMWDLINKENAIKEENEANIVAAEKKISDLQSKIDVAIRKKDSAAAIKFSDQLEAERRKLEIYRNIVNSYQYGVDISKEDFMKCFATDITTPFYKRSEELRTELTAKREEYIVLMKSAYKELNELSCNAHEFMDLACKGKLDINVNYPNVDMRNYFINENRYFFED
;
A
#
# COMPACT_ATOMS: atom_id res chain seq x y z
N MET A 1 16.36 -17.65 10.79
CA MET A 1 15.14 -18.35 10.36
C MET A 1 15.55 -19.49 9.46
N THR A 2 15.32 -20.73 9.88
CA THR A 2 15.66 -21.94 9.10
C THR A 2 14.56 -22.26 8.08
N LYS A 3 14.86 -23.11 7.08
CA LYS A 3 13.86 -23.57 6.10
C LYS A 3 12.68 -24.29 6.77
N GLN A 4 12.98 -25.04 7.83
CA GLN A 4 11.97 -25.73 8.63
C GLN A 4 11.08 -24.73 9.38
N GLU A 5 11.67 -23.70 10.00
CA GLU A 5 10.90 -22.63 10.66
C GLU A 5 9.99 -21.86 9.68
N MET A 6 10.45 -21.60 8.45
CA MET A 6 9.62 -20.98 7.41
C MET A 6 8.46 -21.88 6.96
N TRP A 7 8.71 -23.18 6.78
CA TRP A 7 7.67 -24.15 6.43
C TRP A 7 6.61 -24.29 7.54
N ASP A 8 7.04 -24.30 8.80
CA ASP A 8 6.13 -24.41 9.94
C ASP A 8 5.25 -23.16 10.10
N LEU A 9 5.78 -21.97 9.77
CA LEU A 9 4.98 -20.74 9.70
C LEU A 9 3.93 -20.80 8.59
N ILE A 10 4.30 -21.28 7.39
CA ILE A 10 3.36 -21.44 6.27
C ILE A 10 2.22 -22.41 6.63
N ASN A 11 2.53 -23.55 7.27
CA ASN A 11 1.48 -24.48 7.70
C ASN A 11 0.56 -23.87 8.76
N LYS A 12 1.12 -23.08 9.67
CA LYS A 12 0.33 -22.39 10.69
C LYS A 12 -0.60 -21.35 10.06
N GLU A 13 -0.12 -20.60 9.07
CA GLU A 13 -0.94 -19.65 8.31
C GLU A 13 -2.04 -20.36 7.52
N ASN A 14 -1.73 -21.48 6.87
CA ASN A 14 -2.73 -22.29 6.15
C ASN A 14 -3.79 -22.85 7.10
N ALA A 15 -3.41 -23.36 8.27
CA ALA A 15 -4.36 -23.84 9.27
C ALA A 15 -5.29 -22.72 9.76
N ILE A 16 -4.75 -21.51 9.97
CA ILE A 16 -5.56 -20.33 10.32
C ILE A 16 -6.51 -19.97 9.17
N LYS A 17 -6.06 -20.04 7.92
CA LYS A 17 -6.91 -19.79 6.75
C LYS A 17 -8.07 -20.79 6.67
N GLU A 18 -7.78 -22.09 6.77
CA GLU A 18 -8.79 -23.17 6.76
C GLU A 18 -9.81 -23.01 7.90
N GLU A 19 -9.35 -22.67 9.11
CA GLU A 19 -10.23 -22.39 10.25
C GLU A 19 -11.15 -21.19 9.96
N ASN A 20 -10.63 -20.11 9.38
CA ASN A 20 -11.44 -18.95 9.03
C ASN A 20 -12.42 -19.23 7.89
N GLU A 21 -12.07 -20.06 6.91
CA GLU A 21 -12.98 -20.53 5.87
C GLU A 21 -14.12 -21.37 6.47
N ALA A 22 -13.83 -22.26 7.43
CA ALA A 22 -14.86 -22.99 8.16
C ALA A 22 -15.78 -22.05 8.97
N ASN A 23 -15.20 -21.01 9.59
CA ASN A 23 -15.96 -19.99 10.32
C ASN A 23 -16.87 -19.16 9.40
N ILE A 24 -16.43 -18.87 8.16
CA ILE A 24 -17.27 -18.24 7.12
C ILE A 24 -18.51 -19.10 6.86
N VAL A 25 -18.32 -20.39 6.57
CA VAL A 25 -19.44 -21.32 6.29
C VAL A 25 -20.41 -21.40 7.46
N ALA A 26 -19.90 -21.49 8.69
CA ALA A 26 -20.73 -21.53 9.89
C ALA A 26 -21.51 -20.22 10.11
N ALA A 27 -20.88 -19.06 9.89
CA ALA A 27 -21.52 -17.75 10.01
C ALA A 27 -22.60 -17.54 8.94
N GLU A 28 -22.36 -17.95 7.69
CA GLU A 28 -23.35 -17.90 6.60
C GLU A 28 -24.59 -18.74 6.91
N LYS A 29 -24.39 -19.95 7.42
CA LYS A 29 -25.51 -20.81 7.87
C LYS A 29 -26.32 -20.13 8.98
N LYS A 30 -25.64 -19.56 9.97
CA LYS A 30 -26.31 -18.87 11.09
C LYS A 30 -27.06 -17.61 10.64
N ILE A 31 -26.52 -16.87 9.68
CA ILE A 31 -27.19 -15.73 9.03
C ILE A 31 -28.46 -16.20 8.34
N SER A 32 -28.42 -17.30 7.59
CA SER A 32 -29.59 -17.88 6.94
C SER A 32 -30.66 -18.31 7.95
N ASP A 33 -30.27 -18.97 9.03
CA ASP A 33 -31.18 -19.37 10.11
C ASP A 33 -31.83 -18.16 10.81
N LEU A 34 -31.06 -17.10 11.05
CA LEU A 34 -31.55 -15.85 11.66
C LEU A 34 -32.53 -15.13 10.74
N GLN A 35 -32.26 -15.08 9.43
CA GLN A 35 -33.20 -14.54 8.44
C GLN A 35 -34.53 -15.29 8.48
N SER A 36 -34.49 -16.63 8.53
CA SER A 36 -35.71 -17.44 8.66
C SER A 36 -36.48 -17.15 9.95
N LYS A 37 -35.78 -16.96 11.08
CA LYS A 37 -36.42 -16.61 12.36
C LYS A 37 -37.04 -15.22 12.35
N ILE A 38 -36.42 -14.24 11.68
CA ILE A 38 -36.98 -12.90 11.47
C ILE A 38 -38.27 -12.99 10.67
N ASP A 39 -38.26 -13.72 9.55
CA ASP A 39 -39.46 -13.92 8.71
C ASP A 39 -40.61 -14.54 9.50
N VAL A 40 -40.32 -15.56 10.31
CA VAL A 40 -41.32 -16.19 11.19
C VAL A 40 -41.85 -15.22 12.24
N ALA A 41 -40.99 -14.41 12.87
CA ALA A 41 -41.38 -13.42 13.86
C ALA A 41 -42.27 -12.32 13.24
N ILE A 42 -41.93 -11.84 12.04
CA ILE A 42 -42.73 -10.88 11.28
C ILE A 42 -44.11 -11.46 10.96
N ARG A 43 -44.20 -12.70 10.47
CA ARG A 43 -45.48 -13.37 10.19
C ARG A 43 -46.34 -13.52 11.46
N LYS A 44 -45.71 -13.78 12.60
CA LYS A 44 -46.38 -13.86 13.90
C LYS A 44 -46.69 -12.50 14.54
N LYS A 45 -46.29 -11.40 13.90
CA LYS A 45 -46.39 -10.02 14.43
C LYS A 45 -45.69 -9.85 15.79
N ASP A 46 -44.63 -10.62 16.03
CA ASP A 46 -43.80 -10.52 17.22
C ASP A 46 -42.62 -9.57 16.95
N SER A 47 -42.89 -8.28 17.16
CA SER A 47 -41.93 -7.20 16.93
C SER A 47 -40.67 -7.33 17.79
N ALA A 48 -40.82 -7.81 19.03
CA ALA A 48 -39.70 -7.94 19.97
C ALA A 48 -38.74 -9.05 19.53
N ALA A 49 -39.28 -10.19 19.09
CA ALA A 49 -38.47 -11.26 18.53
C ALA A 49 -37.80 -10.86 17.21
N ALA A 50 -38.51 -10.15 16.33
CA ALA A 50 -37.97 -9.68 15.05
C ALA A 50 -36.77 -8.75 15.26
N ILE A 51 -36.87 -7.76 16.16
CA ILE A 51 -35.76 -6.85 16.50
C ILE A 51 -34.59 -7.64 17.09
N LYS A 52 -34.85 -8.52 18.07
CA LYS A 52 -33.80 -9.34 18.69
C LYS A 52 -33.02 -10.18 17.67
N PHE A 53 -33.72 -10.83 16.73
CA PHE A 53 -33.05 -11.62 15.70
C PHE A 53 -32.35 -10.76 14.65
N SER A 54 -32.83 -9.54 14.38
CA SER A 54 -32.17 -8.57 13.52
C SER A 54 -30.84 -8.09 14.10
N ASP A 55 -30.78 -7.79 15.40
CA ASP A 55 -29.53 -7.40 16.08
C ASP A 55 -28.50 -8.53 16.03
N GLN A 56 -28.96 -9.78 16.24
CA GLN A 56 -28.13 -10.97 16.11
C GLN A 56 -27.64 -11.17 14.67
N LEU A 57 -28.49 -10.92 13.68
CA LEU A 57 -28.14 -11.02 12.26
C LEU A 57 -27.04 -10.02 11.90
N GLU A 58 -27.14 -8.78 12.39
CA GLU A 58 -26.13 -7.76 12.14
C GLU A 58 -24.78 -8.12 12.79
N ALA A 59 -24.80 -8.63 14.02
CA ALA A 59 -23.59 -9.10 14.70
C ALA A 59 -22.90 -10.24 13.94
N GLU A 60 -23.65 -11.21 13.42
CA GLU A 60 -23.08 -12.32 12.63
C GLU A 60 -22.57 -11.87 11.25
N ARG A 61 -23.24 -10.91 10.61
CA ARG A 61 -22.73 -10.30 9.36
C ARG A 61 -21.40 -9.58 9.56
N ARG A 62 -21.23 -8.86 10.68
CA ARG A 62 -19.94 -8.22 11.02
C ARG A 62 -18.83 -9.25 11.22
N LYS A 63 -19.12 -10.39 11.86
CA LYS A 63 -18.15 -11.49 12.00
C LYS A 63 -17.77 -12.08 10.64
N LEU A 64 -18.77 -12.35 9.80
CA LEU A 64 -18.56 -12.86 8.44
C LEU A 64 -17.64 -11.94 7.63
N GLU A 65 -17.86 -10.63 7.72
CA GLU A 65 -17.02 -9.63 7.06
C GLU A 65 -15.57 -9.66 7.55
N ILE A 66 -15.36 -9.80 8.86
CA ILE A 66 -14.01 -9.95 9.43
C ILE A 66 -13.34 -11.22 8.90
N TYR A 67 -14.02 -12.37 8.93
CA TYR A 67 -13.44 -13.62 8.43
C TYR A 67 -13.10 -13.56 6.94
N ARG A 68 -13.97 -12.96 6.11
CA ARG A 68 -13.70 -12.76 4.67
C ARG A 68 -12.49 -11.88 4.43
N ASN A 69 -12.35 -10.78 5.17
CA ASN A 69 -11.19 -9.91 5.04
C ASN A 69 -9.89 -10.62 5.44
N ILE A 70 -9.94 -11.46 6.48
CA ILE A 70 -8.82 -12.32 6.88
C ILE A 70 -8.47 -13.30 5.76
N VAL A 71 -9.43 -14.08 5.25
CA VAL A 71 -9.18 -15.06 4.18
C VAL A 71 -8.68 -14.39 2.88
N ASN A 72 -9.25 -13.26 2.49
CA ASN A 72 -8.83 -12.51 1.30
C ASN A 72 -7.39 -11.96 1.43
N SER A 73 -6.92 -11.65 2.64
CA SER A 73 -5.53 -11.26 2.84
C SER A 73 -4.53 -12.39 2.59
N TYR A 74 -4.99 -13.65 2.68
CA TYR A 74 -4.20 -14.85 2.36
C TYR A 74 -4.28 -15.26 0.87
N GLN A 75 -4.93 -14.47 0.02
CA GLN A 75 -5.15 -14.81 -1.41
C GLN A 75 -3.86 -14.79 -2.26
N TYR A 76 -2.72 -14.38 -1.68
CA TYR A 76 -1.38 -14.49 -2.28
C TYR A 76 -0.57 -15.70 -1.81
N GLY A 77 -1.19 -16.63 -1.07
CA GLY A 77 -0.56 -17.89 -0.66
C GLY A 77 -0.30 -18.77 -1.87
N VAL A 78 0.97 -19.02 -2.16
CA VAL A 78 1.40 -19.92 -3.23
C VAL A 78 0.97 -21.34 -2.86
N ASP A 79 0.07 -21.95 -3.64
CA ASP A 79 -0.21 -23.39 -3.59
C ASP A 79 1.04 -24.16 -4.08
N ILE A 80 2.06 -24.25 -3.22
CA ILE A 80 3.32 -24.94 -3.49
C ILE A 80 3.46 -26.12 -2.55
N SER A 81 3.77 -27.30 -3.09
CA SER A 81 4.01 -28.49 -2.28
C SER A 81 5.24 -28.31 -1.38
N LYS A 82 5.32 -29.03 -0.24
CA LYS A 82 6.51 -29.01 0.62
C LYS A 82 7.78 -29.32 -0.16
N GLU A 83 7.71 -30.29 -1.06
CA GLU A 83 8.83 -30.69 -1.90
C GLU A 83 9.24 -29.57 -2.85
N ASP A 84 8.29 -28.88 -3.48
CA ASP A 84 8.60 -27.78 -4.39
C ASP A 84 9.08 -26.53 -3.65
N PHE A 85 8.53 -26.23 -2.47
CA PHE A 85 9.04 -25.19 -1.58
C PHE A 85 10.49 -25.49 -1.20
N MET A 86 10.80 -26.72 -0.78
CA MET A 86 12.16 -27.11 -0.39
C MET A 86 13.13 -27.11 -1.58
N LYS A 87 12.66 -27.42 -2.80
CA LYS A 87 13.44 -27.27 -4.05
C LYS A 87 13.79 -25.81 -4.36
N CYS A 88 12.91 -24.85 -4.07
CA CYS A 88 13.21 -23.42 -4.23
C CYS A 88 14.41 -22.96 -3.39
N PHE A 89 14.79 -23.71 -2.35
CA PHE A 89 15.97 -23.44 -1.54
C PHE A 89 17.16 -24.36 -1.84
N ALA A 90 17.12 -25.15 -2.91
CA ALA A 90 18.32 -25.84 -3.38
C ALA A 90 19.40 -24.80 -3.68
N THR A 91 20.60 -25.02 -3.15
CA THR A 91 21.77 -24.13 -3.25
C THR A 91 22.10 -23.74 -4.70
N ASP A 92 21.80 -24.64 -5.63
CA ASP A 92 22.16 -24.51 -7.05
C ASP A 92 21.33 -23.42 -7.78
N ILE A 93 20.16 -23.04 -7.25
CA ILE A 93 19.28 -21.99 -7.81
C ILE A 93 19.32 -20.71 -6.94
N THR A 94 19.50 -20.86 -5.63
CA THR A 94 19.49 -19.73 -4.69
C THR A 94 20.73 -18.84 -4.78
N THR A 95 21.92 -19.40 -4.95
CA THR A 95 23.15 -18.59 -5.04
C THR A 95 23.18 -17.67 -6.29
N PRO A 96 22.80 -18.13 -7.50
CA PRO A 96 22.66 -17.25 -8.66
C PRO A 96 21.58 -16.17 -8.50
N PHE A 97 20.44 -16.49 -7.88
CA PHE A 97 19.34 -15.55 -7.67
C PHE A 97 19.73 -14.41 -6.71
N TYR A 98 20.29 -14.73 -5.54
CA TYR A 98 20.72 -13.71 -4.58
C TYR A 98 21.84 -12.84 -5.16
N LYS A 99 22.79 -13.44 -5.87
CA LYS A 99 23.84 -12.68 -6.57
C LYS A 99 23.25 -11.72 -7.60
N ARG A 100 22.30 -12.18 -8.43
CA ARG A 100 21.65 -11.31 -9.42
C ARG A 100 20.79 -10.22 -8.79
N SER A 101 20.11 -10.53 -7.69
CA SER A 101 19.34 -9.55 -6.92
C SER A 101 20.23 -8.47 -6.31
N GLU A 102 21.42 -8.83 -5.84
CA GLU A 102 22.40 -7.90 -5.26
C GLU A 102 23.07 -7.03 -6.34
N GLU A 103 23.37 -7.62 -7.51
CA GLU A 103 23.82 -6.90 -8.71
C GLU A 103 22.78 -5.86 -9.15
N LEU A 104 21.50 -6.24 -9.26
CA LEU A 104 20.41 -5.34 -9.64
C LEU A 104 20.19 -4.24 -8.60
N ARG A 105 20.31 -4.55 -7.30
CA ARG A 105 20.20 -3.54 -6.24
C ARG A 105 21.33 -2.51 -6.32
N THR A 106 22.54 -2.96 -6.61
CA THR A 106 23.70 -2.08 -6.81
C THR A 106 23.52 -1.20 -8.05
N GLU A 107 23.08 -1.77 -9.17
CA GLU A 107 22.81 -1.02 -10.41
C GLU A 107 21.72 0.04 -10.21
N LEU A 108 20.63 -0.32 -9.51
CA LEU A 108 19.51 0.59 -9.26
C LEU A 108 19.90 1.72 -8.30
N THR A 109 20.78 1.43 -7.33
CA THR A 109 21.34 2.45 -6.43
C THR A 109 22.24 3.41 -7.19
N ALA A 110 23.13 2.90 -8.04
CA ALA A 110 24.01 3.74 -8.86
C ALA A 110 23.22 4.65 -9.81
N LYS A 111 22.17 4.13 -10.48
CA LYS A 111 21.27 4.94 -11.32
C LYS A 111 20.51 6.00 -10.52
N ARG A 112 20.08 5.67 -9.30
CA ARG A 112 19.42 6.64 -8.40
C ARG A 112 20.39 7.76 -8.00
N GLU A 113 21.63 7.43 -7.67
CA GLU A 113 22.66 8.41 -7.33
C GLU A 113 22.99 9.33 -8.52
N GLU A 114 23.13 8.77 -9.73
CA GLU A 114 23.31 9.54 -10.96
C GLU A 114 22.15 10.50 -11.22
N TYR A 115 20.91 10.01 -11.05
CA TYR A 115 19.70 10.84 -11.16
C TYR A 115 19.67 11.96 -10.12
N ILE A 116 20.04 11.70 -8.88
CA ILE A 116 20.13 12.72 -7.82
C ILE A 116 21.17 13.79 -8.18
N VAL A 117 22.33 13.41 -8.71
CA VAL A 117 23.36 14.35 -9.16
C VAL A 117 22.84 15.24 -10.28
N LEU A 118 22.18 14.65 -11.29
CA LEU A 118 21.55 15.40 -12.39
C LEU A 118 20.49 16.37 -11.88
N MET A 119 19.61 15.94 -10.98
CA MET A 119 18.58 16.79 -10.39
C MET A 119 19.16 17.93 -9.56
N LYS A 120 20.23 17.68 -8.78
CA LYS A 120 20.93 18.74 -8.04
C LYS A 120 21.58 19.76 -8.99
N SER A 121 22.14 19.33 -10.12
CA SER A 121 22.68 20.23 -11.14
C SER A 121 21.59 21.09 -11.77
N ALA A 122 20.49 20.47 -12.22
CA ALA A 122 19.36 21.18 -12.81
C ALA A 122 18.73 22.19 -11.83
N TYR A 123 18.62 21.82 -10.56
CA TYR A 123 18.12 22.72 -9.51
C TYR A 123 19.08 23.90 -9.26
N LYS A 124 20.39 23.67 -9.31
CA LYS A 124 21.39 24.74 -9.21
C LYS A 124 21.29 25.72 -10.38
N GLU A 125 21.19 25.22 -11.61
CA GLU A 125 20.98 26.04 -12.80
C GLU A 125 19.68 26.86 -12.71
N LEU A 126 18.60 26.25 -12.22
CA LEU A 126 17.33 26.93 -12.03
C LEU A 126 17.41 28.04 -10.96
N ASN A 127 18.12 27.78 -9.86
CA ASN A 127 18.37 28.79 -8.83
C ASN A 127 19.25 29.94 -9.36
N GLU A 128 20.29 29.66 -10.14
CA GLU A 128 21.12 30.68 -10.78
C GLU A 128 20.29 31.54 -11.75
N LEU A 129 19.44 30.92 -12.57
CA LEU A 129 18.48 31.64 -13.42
C LEU A 129 17.50 32.49 -12.61
N SER A 130 16.98 31.96 -11.49
CA SER A 130 16.09 32.71 -10.60
C SER A 130 16.79 33.88 -9.92
N CYS A 131 18.05 33.73 -9.49
CA CYS A 131 18.85 34.80 -8.90
C CYS A 131 19.17 35.89 -9.93
N ASN A 132 19.59 35.50 -11.14
CA ASN A 132 19.83 36.43 -12.25
C ASN A 132 18.54 37.16 -12.67
N ALA A 133 17.40 36.48 -12.66
CA ALA A 133 16.10 37.09 -12.88
C ALA A 133 15.75 38.08 -11.75
N HIS A 134 16.07 37.76 -10.49
CA HIS A 134 15.87 38.66 -9.37
C HIS A 134 16.74 39.93 -9.50
N GLU A 135 18.02 39.80 -9.85
CA GLU A 135 18.93 40.93 -10.09
C GLU A 135 18.47 41.80 -11.27
N PHE A 136 18.04 41.19 -12.37
CA PHE A 136 17.45 41.89 -13.52
C PHE A 136 16.20 42.68 -13.11
N MET A 137 15.32 42.07 -12.31
CA MET A 137 14.11 42.72 -11.81
C MET A 137 14.43 43.83 -10.81
N ASP A 138 15.44 43.65 -9.96
CA ASP A 138 15.89 44.66 -8.99
C ASP A 138 16.50 45.88 -9.70
N LEU A 139 17.20 45.66 -10.82
CA LEU A 139 17.69 46.71 -11.72
C LEU A 139 16.54 47.43 -12.48
N ALA A 140 15.52 46.69 -12.92
CA ALA A 140 14.33 47.24 -13.56
C ALA A 140 13.47 48.07 -12.58
N CYS A 141 13.20 47.56 -11.37
CA CYS A 141 12.46 48.29 -10.32
C CYS A 141 13.19 49.53 -9.80
N LYS A 142 14.53 49.53 -9.82
CA LYS A 142 15.35 50.73 -9.53
C LYS A 142 15.37 51.75 -10.67
N GLY A 143 14.59 51.54 -11.74
CA GLY A 143 14.43 52.45 -12.86
C GLY A 143 15.66 52.55 -13.77
N LYS A 144 16.60 51.59 -13.69
CA LYS A 144 17.81 51.59 -14.50
C LYS A 144 17.63 50.87 -15.84
N LEU A 145 16.54 50.13 -16.00
CA LEU A 145 16.14 49.47 -17.24
C LEU A 145 14.72 49.95 -17.57
N ASP A 146 14.55 50.55 -18.75
CA ASP A 146 13.30 51.18 -19.20
C ASP A 146 12.31 50.14 -19.74
N ILE A 147 12.00 49.13 -18.91
CA ILE A 147 11.19 47.96 -19.30
C ILE A 147 10.17 47.66 -18.19
N ASN A 148 8.90 47.53 -18.54
CA ASN A 148 7.79 47.27 -17.61
C ASN A 148 7.52 45.76 -17.51
N VAL A 149 7.73 45.15 -16.33
CA VAL A 149 7.64 43.69 -16.17
C VAL A 149 6.51 43.31 -15.20
N ASN A 150 5.54 42.52 -15.66
CA ASN A 150 4.45 41.97 -14.84
C ASN A 150 4.84 40.59 -14.27
N TYR A 151 4.62 40.37 -12.97
CA TYR A 151 4.98 39.15 -12.24
C TYR A 151 4.07 37.95 -12.63
N PRO A 152 4.58 36.72 -12.78
CA PRO A 152 3.74 35.52 -12.83
C PRO A 152 3.23 35.16 -11.43
N ASN A 153 2.00 34.68 -11.36
CA ASN A 153 1.21 34.47 -10.15
C ASN A 153 1.91 33.59 -9.08
N VAL A 154 1.72 33.95 -7.80
CA VAL A 154 2.36 33.37 -6.60
C VAL A 154 2.21 31.84 -6.49
N ASP A 155 1.21 31.28 -7.15
CA ASP A 155 0.87 29.86 -7.13
C ASP A 155 1.93 28.94 -7.77
N MET A 156 2.63 29.39 -8.84
CA MET A 156 3.66 28.55 -9.47
C MET A 156 4.89 28.36 -8.56
N ARG A 157 5.23 29.36 -7.75
CA ARG A 157 6.37 29.30 -6.82
C ARG A 157 6.12 28.29 -5.71
N ASN A 158 4.89 28.23 -5.20
CA ASN A 158 4.51 27.32 -4.11
C ASN A 158 4.40 25.86 -4.58
N TYR A 159 4.04 25.63 -5.85
CA TYR A 159 4.00 24.27 -6.42
C TYR A 159 5.40 23.65 -6.48
N PHE A 160 6.40 24.43 -6.89
CA PHE A 160 7.77 23.94 -7.06
C PHE A 160 8.50 23.66 -5.74
N ILE A 161 8.23 24.44 -4.68
CA ILE A 161 8.87 24.27 -3.37
C ILE A 161 8.34 23.02 -2.64
N ASN A 162 7.05 22.69 -2.81
CA ASN A 162 6.44 21.57 -2.09
C ASN A 162 6.77 20.19 -2.69
N GLU A 163 6.89 20.05 -4.00
CA GLU A 163 7.25 18.75 -4.61
C GLU A 163 8.73 18.38 -4.42
N ASN A 164 9.61 19.36 -4.25
CA ASN A 164 11.05 19.11 -4.08
C ASN A 164 11.46 18.80 -2.63
N ARG A 165 10.55 18.94 -1.66
CA ARG A 165 10.84 18.72 -0.23
C ARG A 165 11.24 17.26 0.08
N TYR A 166 10.77 16.31 -0.72
CA TYR A 166 11.06 14.88 -0.59
C TYR A 166 12.46 14.46 -1.05
N PHE A 167 13.23 15.33 -1.71
CA PHE A 167 14.57 15.00 -2.23
C PHE A 167 15.73 15.38 -1.29
N PHE A 168 15.45 16.08 -0.18
CA PHE A 168 16.47 16.69 0.68
C PHE A 168 16.29 16.40 2.19
N GLU A 169 15.39 15.48 2.56
CA GLU A 169 15.38 14.93 3.91
C GLU A 169 16.25 13.67 3.92
N ASP A 170 17.37 13.75 4.63
CA ASP A 170 18.32 12.65 4.92
C ASP A 170 17.65 11.54 5.77
#